data_AF-A0A944RWG7-F1
#
_entry.id   AF-A0A944RWG7-F1
#
_cell.length_a   1.000
_cell.length_b   1.000
_cell.length_c   1.000
_cell.angle_alpha   90.00
_cell.angle_beta   90.00
_cell.angle_gamma   90.00
#
_symmetry.space_group_name_H-M   'P 1'
#
loop_
_entity.id
_entity.type
_entity.pdbx_description
1 polymer ?
#
loop_
_entity_poly.entity_id
_entity_poly.type
_entity_poly.pdbx_seq_one_letter_code
_entity_poly.pdbx_strand_id
1 'polypeptide(L)'
;MSDSTATRSTLGRQLLVDLYGCNQARLDDETFVRMQLLEAAQQAGATVIGETFHSFTPCGVTGTLSLQESHLSIHTWPEHQYAAVDIFTCGDSVDPWRAYESLKVAFETERGSAMEIHRGRPDVL
;
A
#
# COMPACT_ATOMS: atom_id res chain seq x y z
N MET A 1 -13.81 32.04 -2.14
CA MET A 1 -12.38 32.07 -1.81
C MET A 1 -12.26 31.77 -0.32
N SER A 2 -12.27 30.48 0.03
CA SER A 2 -12.05 30.04 1.41
C SER A 2 -10.60 29.58 1.49
N ASP A 3 -9.77 30.44 2.08
CA ASP A 3 -8.41 30.14 2.50
C ASP A 3 -8.48 29.08 3.61
N SER A 4 -8.15 27.83 3.30
CA SER A 4 -7.93 26.77 4.30
C SER A 4 -6.44 26.49 4.38
N THR A 5 -5.71 27.39 5.01
CA THR A 5 -4.39 27.11 5.58
C THR A 5 -4.56 26.17 6.79
N ALA A 6 -5.05 24.94 6.55
CA ALA A 6 -4.82 23.86 7.47
C ALA A 6 -3.33 23.55 7.38
N THR A 7 -2.56 23.94 8.40
CA THR A 7 -1.16 23.57 8.53
C THR A 7 -1.06 22.05 8.46
N ARG A 8 -0.43 21.57 7.38
CA ARG A 8 -0.25 20.15 7.12
C ARG A 8 0.45 19.50 8.31
N SER A 9 -0.19 18.55 8.98
CA SER A 9 0.37 17.94 10.20
C SER A 9 1.60 17.06 9.93
N THR A 10 1.81 16.65 8.67
CA THR A 10 2.89 15.78 8.20
C THR A 10 3.07 15.90 6.68
N LEU A 11 4.29 15.72 6.16
CA LEU A 11 4.55 15.69 4.70
C LEU A 11 3.97 14.43 4.03
N GLY A 12 3.84 13.33 4.78
CA GLY A 12 3.21 12.12 4.29
C GLY A 12 2.74 11.19 5.41
N ARG A 13 1.96 10.19 5.03
CA ARG A 13 1.41 9.14 5.91
C ARG A 13 1.83 7.79 5.35
N GLN A 14 2.49 6.97 6.17
CA GLN A 14 2.89 5.61 5.80
C GLN A 14 2.17 4.60 6.67
N LEU A 15 1.48 3.65 6.04
CA LEU A 15 1.01 2.45 6.72
C LEU A 15 2.01 1.33 6.51
N LEU A 16 2.43 0.70 7.61
CA LEU A 16 3.10 -0.59 7.62
C LEU A 16 2.04 -1.64 7.91
N VAL A 17 1.77 -2.51 6.94
CA VAL A 17 0.63 -3.41 6.94
C VAL A 17 1.09 -4.86 6.91
N ASP A 18 0.48 -5.67 7.78
CA ASP A 18 0.58 -7.13 7.77
C ASP A 18 -0.78 -7.73 7.44
N LEU A 19 -0.87 -8.54 6.40
CA LEU A 19 -2.08 -9.28 6.01
C LEU A 19 -1.85 -10.78 6.26
N TYR A 20 -2.65 -11.38 7.14
CA TYR A 20 -2.57 -12.79 7.51
C TYR A 20 -3.81 -13.58 7.07
N GLY A 21 -3.62 -14.87 6.79
CA GLY A 21 -4.70 -15.76 6.36
C GLY A 21 -5.20 -15.42 4.96
N CYS A 22 -4.33 -14.87 4.11
CA CYS A 22 -4.68 -14.51 2.74
C CYS A 22 -4.83 -15.76 1.85
N ASN A 23 -5.53 -15.60 0.74
CA ASN A 23 -5.65 -16.63 -0.29
C ASN A 23 -4.29 -16.90 -0.97
N GLN A 24 -3.77 -18.12 -0.82
CA GLN A 24 -2.45 -18.51 -1.32
C GLN A 24 -2.31 -18.33 -2.84
N ALA A 25 -3.34 -18.70 -3.61
CA ALA A 25 -3.31 -18.60 -5.07
C ALA A 25 -3.26 -17.13 -5.53
N ARG A 26 -3.93 -16.24 -4.80
CA ARG A 26 -3.86 -14.79 -5.07
C ARG A 26 -2.51 -14.18 -4.71
N LEU A 27 -1.87 -14.68 -3.64
CA LEU A 27 -0.54 -14.23 -3.24
C LEU A 27 0.57 -14.62 -4.23
N ASP A 28 0.37 -15.71 -4.97
CA ASP A 28 1.35 -16.26 -5.93
C ASP A 28 1.08 -15.88 -7.40
N ASP A 29 0.01 -15.11 -7.66
CA ASP A 29 -0.32 -14.61 -8.99
C ASP A 29 0.17 -13.16 -9.14
N GLU A 30 1.31 -12.96 -9.81
CA GLU A 30 1.86 -11.63 -10.06
C GLU A 30 0.92 -10.72 -10.84
N THR A 31 0.13 -11.26 -11.77
CA THR A 31 -0.83 -10.43 -12.53
C THR A 31 -1.93 -9.93 -11.61
N PHE A 32 -2.44 -10.81 -10.74
CA PHE A 32 -3.39 -10.43 -9.72
C PHE A 32 -2.80 -9.38 -8.77
N VAL A 33 -1.63 -9.65 -8.18
CA VAL A 33 -0.95 -8.74 -7.24
C VAL A 33 -0.72 -7.37 -7.88
N ARG A 34 -0.24 -7.32 -9.13
CA ARG A 34 -0.08 -6.07 -9.89
C ARG A 34 -1.37 -5.28 -9.99
N MET A 35 -2.45 -5.93 -10.45
CA MET A 35 -3.75 -5.28 -10.61
C MET A 35 -4.30 -4.75 -9.29
N GLN A 36 -4.16 -5.51 -8.20
CA GLN A 36 -4.67 -5.09 -6.89
C GLN A 36 -3.87 -3.96 -6.27
N LEU A 37 -2.56 -3.90 -6.49
CA LEU A 37 -1.74 -2.79 -6.01
C LEU A 37 -2.06 -1.49 -6.77
N LEU A 38 -2.30 -1.58 -8.08
CA LEU A 38 -2.76 -0.45 -8.92
C LEU A 38 -4.15 0.05 -8.48
N GLU A 39 -5.09 -0.87 -8.28
CA GLU A 39 -6.43 -0.53 -7.77
C GLU A 39 -6.34 0.11 -6.38
N ALA A 40 -5.51 -0.42 -5.49
CA ALA A 40 -5.31 0.17 -4.16
C ALA A 40 -4.77 1.61 -4.23
N ALA A 41 -3.78 1.88 -5.10
CA ALA A 41 -3.29 3.23 -5.34
C ALA A 41 -4.40 4.16 -5.87
N GLN A 42 -5.22 3.69 -6.81
CA GLN A 42 -6.36 4.44 -7.34
C GLN A 42 -7.41 4.72 -6.25
N GLN A 43 -7.73 3.74 -5.41
CA GLN A 43 -8.68 3.89 -4.30
C GLN A 43 -8.19 4.88 -3.24
N ALA A 44 -6.87 4.93 -3.00
CA ALA A 44 -6.26 5.96 -2.16
C ALA A 44 -6.31 7.37 -2.79
N GLY A 45 -6.57 7.48 -4.10
CA GLY A 45 -6.49 8.74 -4.85
C GLY A 45 -5.06 9.11 -5.26
N ALA A 46 -4.13 8.14 -5.26
CA ALA A 46 -2.74 8.35 -5.63
C ALA A 46 -2.54 8.25 -7.15
N THR A 47 -1.56 9.00 -7.66
CA THR A 47 -1.13 8.92 -9.06
C THR A 47 0.12 8.04 -9.17
N VAL A 48 0.00 6.92 -9.88
CA VAL A 48 1.11 6.02 -10.19
C VAL A 48 1.95 6.60 -11.33
N ILE A 49 3.27 6.59 -11.17
CA ILE A 49 4.24 7.06 -12.16
C ILE A 49 5.19 5.96 -12.65
N GLY A 50 5.17 4.79 -12.03
CA GLY A 50 5.96 3.63 -12.45
C GLY A 50 5.65 2.39 -11.63
N GLU A 51 5.98 1.23 -12.17
CA GLU A 51 5.74 -0.07 -11.54
C GLU A 51 6.91 -1.04 -11.75
N THR A 52 7.10 -1.96 -10.80
CA THR A 52 8.03 -3.09 -10.93
C THR A 52 7.48 -4.28 -10.16
N PHE A 53 7.46 -5.44 -10.80
CA PHE A 53 6.95 -6.68 -10.21
C PHE A 53 7.88 -7.85 -10.54
N HIS A 54 7.98 -8.82 -9.63
CA HIS A 54 8.79 -10.01 -9.80
C HIS A 54 8.18 -11.19 -9.04
N SER A 55 7.91 -12.27 -9.77
CA SER A 55 7.59 -13.59 -9.22
C SER A 55 8.85 -14.38 -8.87
N PHE A 56 8.85 -15.02 -7.70
CA PHE A 56 9.93 -15.88 -7.24
C PHE A 56 9.64 -17.37 -7.48
N THR A 57 10.69 -18.19 -7.37
CA THR A 57 10.60 -19.65 -7.34
C THR A 57 11.05 -20.12 -5.96
N PRO A 58 10.32 -21.00 -5.26
CA PRO A 58 9.15 -21.75 -5.73
C PRO A 58 7.83 -20.97 -5.80
N CYS A 59 7.68 -19.88 -5.05
CA CYS A 59 6.48 -19.05 -4.99
C CYS A 59 6.78 -17.66 -4.43
N GLY A 60 5.81 -16.76 -4.51
CA GLY A 60 5.83 -15.43 -3.92
C GLY A 60 6.08 -14.33 -4.95
N VAL A 61 5.64 -13.12 -4.61
CA VAL A 61 5.68 -11.94 -5.48
C VAL A 61 6.21 -10.75 -4.68
N THR A 62 7.13 -10.00 -5.29
CA THR A 62 7.44 -8.63 -4.87
C THR A 62 6.90 -7.66 -5.90
N GLY A 63 6.23 -6.61 -5.44
CA GLY A 63 5.67 -5.54 -6.27
C GLY A 63 5.92 -4.18 -5.66
N THR A 64 6.23 -3.19 -6.49
CA THR A 64 6.35 -1.79 -6.09
C THR A 64 5.68 -0.88 -7.11
N LEU A 65 5.03 0.16 -6.61
CA LEU A 65 4.53 1.28 -7.38
C LEU A 65 5.23 2.55 -6.91
N SER A 66 5.87 3.24 -7.84
CA SER A 66 6.31 4.61 -7.61
C SER A 66 5.10 5.53 -7.76
N LEU A 67 4.83 6.33 -6.74
CA LEU A 67 3.88 7.43 -6.79
C LEU A 67 4.65 8.75 -7.01
N GLN A 68 3.96 9.84 -7.35
CA GLN A 68 4.61 11.14 -7.61
C GLN A 68 5.63 11.57 -6.53
N GLU A 69 5.34 11.32 -5.24
CA GLU A 69 6.20 11.73 -4.12
C GLU A 69 6.38 10.61 -3.06
N SER A 70 5.99 9.38 -3.37
CA SER A 70 5.91 8.27 -2.39
C SER A 70 5.83 6.90 -3.08
N HIS A 71 5.34 5.85 -2.41
CA HIS A 71 5.29 4.49 -2.99
C HIS A 71 4.25 3.59 -2.32
N LEU A 72 3.80 2.57 -3.06
CA LEU A 72 3.25 1.34 -2.48
C LEU A 72 4.23 0.20 -2.73
N SER A 73 4.42 -0.70 -1.78
CA SER A 73 5.13 -1.97 -1.99
C SER A 73 4.43 -3.14 -1.34
N ILE A 74 4.58 -4.32 -1.92
CA ILE A 74 4.05 -5.58 -1.41
C ILE A 74 5.10 -6.69 -1.56
N HIS A 75 5.19 -7.52 -0.53
CA HIS A 75 5.95 -8.78 -0.53
C HIS A 75 5.03 -9.89 -0.05
N THR A 76 4.90 -10.97 -0.81
CA THR A 76 4.02 -12.10 -0.47
C THR A 76 4.80 -13.36 -0.12
N TRP A 77 4.26 -14.12 0.83
CA TRP A 77 4.70 -15.46 1.22
C TRP A 77 3.49 -16.39 1.18
N PRO A 78 3.14 -16.94 0.00
CA PRO A 78 1.99 -17.83 -0.18
C PRO A 78 1.98 -19.02 0.79
N GLU A 79 3.14 -19.62 1.06
CA GLU A 79 3.36 -20.73 1.99
C GLU A 79 3.00 -20.40 3.45
N HIS A 80 2.88 -19.11 3.77
CA HIS A 80 2.50 -18.59 5.08
C HIS A 80 1.16 -17.85 5.07
N GLN A 81 0.45 -17.84 3.93
CA GLN A 81 -0.79 -17.07 3.74
C GLN A 81 -0.61 -15.60 4.17
N TYR A 82 0.54 -15.03 3.83
CA TYR A 82 1.00 -13.75 4.37
C TYR A 82 1.42 -12.76 3.27
N ALA A 83 1.11 -11.48 3.49
CA ALA A 83 1.69 -10.38 2.75
C ALA A 83 2.09 -9.23 3.67
N ALA A 84 3.27 -8.66 3.43
CA ALA A 84 3.70 -7.39 3.99
C ALA A 84 3.46 -6.29 2.96
N VAL A 85 2.83 -5.18 3.35
CA VAL A 85 2.55 -4.05 2.46
C VAL A 85 2.99 -2.74 3.11
N ASP A 86 3.69 -1.90 2.34
CA ASP A 86 3.92 -0.51 2.70
C ASP A 86 3.02 0.37 1.83
N ILE A 87 2.23 1.24 2.47
CA ILE A 87 1.39 2.23 1.78
C ILE A 87 1.88 3.60 2.21
N PHE A 88 2.83 4.16 1.49
CA PHE A 88 3.34 5.50 1.73
C PHE A 88 2.69 6.48 0.76
N THR A 89 2.03 7.51 1.29
CA THR A 89 1.31 8.51 0.50
C THR A 89 1.62 9.92 0.95
N CYS A 90 1.55 10.85 0.01
CA CYS A 90 1.67 12.30 0.20
C CYS A 90 0.42 12.99 -0.38
N GLY A 91 0.12 14.19 0.12
CA GLY A 91 -1.08 14.97 -0.20
C GLY A 91 -2.21 14.78 0.82
N ASP A 92 -3.00 15.83 1.05
CA ASP A 92 -4.12 15.80 2.00
C ASP A 92 -5.39 15.17 1.40
N SER A 93 -5.43 15.04 0.08
CA SER A 93 -6.51 14.40 -0.66
C SER A 93 -6.31 12.89 -0.86
N VAL A 94 -5.17 12.35 -0.42
CA VAL A 94 -4.81 10.93 -0.57
C VAL A 94 -5.03 10.21 0.76
N ASP A 95 -5.79 9.11 0.74
CA ASP A 95 -6.09 8.34 1.95
C ASP A 95 -5.52 6.92 1.87
N PRO A 96 -4.40 6.63 2.57
CA PRO A 96 -3.77 5.31 2.53
C PRO A 96 -4.64 4.21 3.17
N TRP A 97 -5.60 4.55 4.02
CA TRP A 97 -6.51 3.54 4.61
C TRP A 97 -7.47 2.95 3.59
N ARG A 98 -7.81 3.68 2.52
CA ARG A 98 -8.59 3.14 1.40
C ARG A 98 -7.83 2.08 0.63
N ALA A 99 -6.53 2.27 0.41
CA ALA A 99 -5.66 1.24 -0.15
C ALA A 99 -5.61 0.00 0.75
N TYR A 100 -5.43 0.19 2.05
CA TYR A 100 -5.41 -0.91 3.03
C TYR A 100 -6.70 -1.75 3.00
N GLU A 101 -7.88 -1.12 3.06
CA GLU A 101 -9.16 -1.86 3.03
C GLU A 101 -9.38 -2.55 1.68
N SER A 102 -9.00 -1.90 0.57
CA SER A 102 -9.04 -2.52 -0.76
C SER A 102 -8.21 -3.80 -0.81
N LEU A 103 -6.98 -3.76 -0.30
CA LEU A 103 -6.08 -4.91 -0.31
C LEU A 103 -6.58 -6.04 0.59
N LYS A 104 -7.15 -5.74 1.77
CA LYS A 104 -7.74 -6.77 2.64
C LYS A 104 -8.83 -7.57 1.95
N VAL A 105 -9.75 -6.88 1.26
CA VAL A 105 -10.83 -7.53 0.51
C VAL A 105 -10.24 -8.34 -0.66
N ALA A 106 -9.31 -7.74 -1.39
CA ALA A 106 -8.68 -8.37 -2.55
C ALA A 106 -7.87 -9.63 -2.19
N PHE A 107 -7.19 -9.68 -1.05
CA PHE A 107 -6.42 -10.85 -0.65
C PHE A 107 -7.21 -11.87 0.19
N GLU A 108 -8.51 -11.65 0.39
CA GLU A 108 -9.37 -12.48 1.26
C GLU A 108 -8.76 -12.62 2.66
N THR A 109 -8.20 -11.51 3.18
CA THR A 109 -7.45 -11.50 4.43
C THR A 109 -8.34 -11.84 5.61
N GLU A 110 -7.98 -12.87 6.39
CA GLU A 110 -8.66 -13.19 7.65
C GLU A 110 -8.34 -12.18 8.75
N ARG A 111 -7.07 -11.77 8.86
CA ARG A 111 -6.61 -10.81 9.87
C ARG A 111 -5.61 -9.83 9.29
N GLY A 112 -5.99 -8.55 9.25
CA GLY A 112 -5.08 -7.45 8.89
C GLY A 112 -4.61 -6.68 10.12
N SER A 113 -3.37 -6.19 10.09
CA SER A 113 -2.81 -5.23 11.04
C SER A 113 -2.19 -4.07 10.27
N ALA A 114 -2.27 -2.85 10.80
CA ALA A 114 -1.65 -1.68 10.22
C ALA A 114 -1.13 -0.75 11.30
N MET A 115 0.10 -0.26 11.13
CA MET A 115 0.67 0.81 11.94
C MET A 115 0.88 2.05 11.07
N GLU A 116 0.31 3.18 11.49
CA GLU A 116 0.49 4.45 10.80
C GLU A 116 1.68 5.23 11.35
N ILE A 117 2.55 5.68 10.45
CA ILE A 117 3.69 6.54 10.73
C ILE A 117 3.51 7.85 9.96
N HIS A 118 3.53 8.97 10.67
CA HIS A 118 3.60 10.30 10.06
C HIS A 118 5.04 10.60 9.64
N ARG A 119 5.25 10.87 8.35
CA ARG A 119 6.58 11.12 7.75
C ARG A 119 6.78 12.61 7.48
N GLY A 120 7.87 13.18 8.01
CA GLY A 120 8.20 14.59 7.85
C GLY A 120 7.26 15.49 8.64
N ARG A 121 7.27 15.37 9.97
CA ARG A 121 6.46 16.25 10.82
C ARG A 121 7.11 17.64 10.90
N PRO A 122 6.36 18.73 10.68
CA PRO A 122 6.94 20.08 10.66
C PRO A 122 7.61 20.53 11.97
N ASP A 123 7.28 19.94 13.11
CA ASP A 123 7.85 20.26 14.41
C ASP A 123 9.29 19.74 14.62
N VAL A 124 9.77 18.87 13.73
CA VAL A 124 11.12 18.29 13.76
C VAL A 124 11.92 18.54 12.47
N LEU A 125 11.40 19.37 11.57
CA LEU A 125 12.09 19.84 10.35
C LEU A 125 12.75 21.19 10.60
#